data_AF-D3CUU7-F1
#
_entry.id   AF-D3CUU7-F1
#
_cell.length_a   1.000
_cell.length_b   1.000
_cell.length_c   1.000
_cell.angle_alpha   90.00
_cell.angle_beta   90.00
_cell.angle_gamma   90.00
#
_symmetry.space_group_name_H-M   'P 1'
#
loop_
_entity.id
_entity.type
_entity.pdbx_description
1 polymer ?
#
loop_
_entity_poly.entity_id
_entity_poly.type
_entity_poly.pdbx_seq_one_letter_code
_entity_poly.pdbx_strand_id
1 'polypeptide(L)'
;MRVAGLLVAKTLAKLREAVAPGVTTADLDELAEKTIRADGGIPSFKGYAHPPYPASICSSVNNEVVHAIPSRRRVLREGDIVSIDCGAIVDGWHGDSAITVPVGEVAPEVLDMLRVCDEALWRGLAAAQLGGRLTDISNAVERHITPHGYGIVDHYGGHGIGTEMHQPPHVLNYGRPGRGLKLVEGVALAIEPMITLGSPDTVILSD
;
A
#
# COMPACT_ATOMS: atom_id res chain seq x y z
N MET A 1 -18.21 -2.48 2.78
CA MET A 1 -16.76 -2.62 2.50
C MET A 1 -16.38 -3.74 1.53
N ARG A 2 -16.89 -4.98 1.63
CA ARG A 2 -16.47 -6.12 0.77
C ARG A 2 -16.46 -5.81 -0.74
N VAL A 3 -17.49 -5.14 -1.26
CA VAL A 3 -17.59 -4.80 -2.69
C VAL A 3 -16.47 -3.85 -3.12
N ALA A 4 -16.19 -2.80 -2.34
CA ALA A 4 -15.09 -1.89 -2.60
C ALA A 4 -13.72 -2.61 -2.60
N GLY A 5 -13.48 -3.49 -1.63
CA GLY A 5 -12.27 -4.32 -1.58
C GLY A 5 -12.10 -5.25 -2.79
N LEU A 6 -13.19 -5.87 -3.26
CA LEU A 6 -13.16 -6.69 -4.49
C LEU A 6 -12.87 -5.86 -5.74
N LEU A 7 -13.39 -4.63 -5.81
CA LEU A 7 -13.09 -3.71 -6.91
C LEU A 7 -11.62 -3.27 -6.91
N VAL A 8 -11.06 -2.95 -5.74
CA VAL A 8 -9.62 -2.68 -5.58
C VAL A 8 -8.80 -3.88 -6.04
N ALA A 9 -9.11 -5.08 -5.56
CA ALA A 9 -8.39 -6.30 -5.95
C ALA A 9 -8.45 -6.56 -7.47
N LYS A 10 -9.62 -6.38 -8.10
CA LYS A 10 -9.77 -6.48 -9.56
C LYS A 10 -8.91 -5.45 -10.30
N THR A 11 -8.87 -4.22 -9.78
CA THR A 11 -8.09 -3.13 -10.38
C THR A 11 -6.59 -3.42 -10.28
N LEU A 12 -6.09 -3.78 -9.09
CA LEU A 12 -4.70 -4.15 -8.87
C LEU A 12 -4.26 -5.36 -9.71
N ALA A 13 -5.13 -6.35 -9.91
CA ALA A 13 -4.83 -7.49 -10.78
C ALA A 13 -4.56 -7.06 -12.23
N LYS A 14 -5.40 -6.17 -12.79
CA LYS A 14 -5.18 -5.60 -14.13
C LYS A 14 -3.94 -4.72 -14.19
N LEU A 15 -3.69 -3.92 -13.15
CA LEU A 15 -2.50 -3.07 -13.10
C LEU A 15 -1.24 -3.93 -13.09
N ARG A 16 -1.20 -5.01 -12.30
CA ARG A 16 -0.10 -5.99 -12.30
C ARG A 16 0.19 -6.56 -13.69
N GLU A 17 -0.85 -6.92 -14.44
CA GLU A 17 -0.72 -7.42 -15.82
C GLU A 17 -0.22 -6.36 -16.80
N ALA A 18 -0.50 -5.08 -16.53
CA ALA A 18 -0.11 -3.96 -17.37
C ALA A 18 1.32 -3.44 -17.08
N VAL A 19 1.93 -3.81 -15.95
CA VAL A 19 3.31 -3.41 -15.65
C VAL A 19 4.28 -4.06 -16.64
N ALA A 20 4.96 -3.22 -17.42
CA ALA A 20 5.99 -3.64 -18.36
C ALA A 20 6.96 -2.48 -18.66
N PRO A 21 8.20 -2.77 -19.11
CA PRO A 21 9.09 -1.73 -19.63
C PRO A 21 8.41 -0.90 -20.73
N GLY A 22 8.57 0.43 -20.66
CA GLY A 22 7.98 1.37 -21.61
C GLY A 22 6.59 1.89 -21.25
N VAL A 23 5.91 1.28 -20.27
CA VAL A 23 4.63 1.78 -19.73
C VAL A 23 4.89 3.00 -18.84
N THR A 24 4.09 4.05 -18.96
CA THR A 24 4.18 5.21 -18.05
C THR A 24 3.32 5.01 -16.82
N THR A 25 3.67 5.63 -15.69
CA THR A 25 2.80 5.55 -14.51
C THR A 25 1.44 6.21 -14.73
N ALA A 26 1.36 7.19 -15.64
CA ALA A 26 0.08 7.74 -16.09
C ALA A 26 -0.79 6.74 -16.89
N ASP A 27 -0.19 5.81 -17.65
CA ASP A 27 -0.96 4.75 -18.32
C ASP A 27 -1.62 3.81 -17.30
N LEU A 28 -0.91 3.52 -16.20
CA LEU A 28 -1.45 2.74 -15.09
C LEU A 28 -2.59 3.48 -14.39
N ASP A 29 -2.43 4.78 -14.11
CA ASP A 29 -3.49 5.61 -13.50
C ASP A 29 -4.76 5.65 -14.36
N GLU A 30 -4.62 5.82 -15.68
CA GLU A 30 -5.76 5.83 -16.61
C GLU A 30 -6.46 4.45 -16.67
N LEU A 31 -5.70 3.36 -16.63
CA LEU A 31 -6.24 2.00 -16.55
C LEU A 31 -7.00 1.77 -15.24
N ALA A 32 -6.46 2.27 -14.12
CA ALA A 32 -7.07 2.18 -12.81
C ALA A 32 -8.39 2.97 -12.76
N GLU A 33 -8.36 4.25 -13.16
CA GLU A 33 -9.54 5.11 -13.20
C GLU A 33 -10.65 4.51 -14.07
N LYS A 34 -10.28 4.04 -15.27
CA LYS A 34 -11.23 3.39 -16.18
C LYS A 34 -11.83 2.13 -15.55
N THR A 35 -11.03 1.30 -14.90
CA THR A 35 -11.51 0.05 -14.28
C THR A 35 -12.44 0.32 -13.10
N ILE A 36 -12.05 1.24 -12.20
CA ILE A 36 -12.85 1.60 -11.03
C ILE A 36 -14.21 2.15 -11.47
N ARG A 37 -14.23 3.10 -12.41
CA ARG A 37 -15.47 3.73 -12.88
C ARG A 37 -16.36 2.78 -13.69
N ALA A 38 -15.78 1.89 -14.50
CA ALA A 38 -16.54 0.93 -15.28
C ALA A 38 -17.36 -0.05 -14.42
N ASP A 39 -16.91 -0.30 -13.19
CA ASP A 39 -17.57 -1.16 -12.22
C ASP A 39 -18.39 -0.37 -11.17
N GLY A 40 -18.65 0.92 -11.43
CA GLY A 40 -19.51 1.77 -10.58
C GLY A 40 -18.84 2.33 -9.34
N GLY A 41 -17.51 2.20 -9.19
CA GLY A 41 -16.75 2.81 -8.10
C GLY A 41 -16.26 4.22 -8.39
N ILE A 42 -15.73 4.87 -7.36
CA ILE A 42 -15.06 6.17 -7.43
C ILE A 42 -13.63 6.00 -6.91
N PRO A 43 -12.58 6.50 -7.59
CA PRO A 43 -11.22 6.46 -7.04
C PRO A 43 -11.14 7.21 -5.71
N SER A 44 -10.63 6.56 -4.66
CA SER A 44 -10.59 7.15 -3.31
C SER A 44 -9.60 8.30 -3.20
N PHE A 45 -8.50 8.24 -3.96
CA PHE A 45 -7.38 9.17 -3.81
C PHE A 45 -7.57 10.48 -4.57
N LYS A 46 -8.31 10.45 -5.68
CA LYS A 46 -8.44 11.60 -6.56
C LYS A 46 -9.26 12.71 -5.89
N GLY A 47 -8.60 13.81 -5.55
CA GLY A 47 -9.18 14.92 -4.79
C GLY A 47 -9.10 14.76 -3.27
N TYR A 48 -8.40 13.72 -2.77
CA TYR A 48 -8.26 13.45 -1.35
C TYR A 48 -7.20 14.33 -0.68
N ALA A 49 -7.36 14.62 0.61
CA ALA A 49 -6.48 15.46 1.45
C ALA A 49 -6.31 16.92 0.96
N HIS A 50 -5.48 17.70 1.66
CA HIS A 50 -5.17 19.10 1.34
C HIS A 50 -3.63 19.32 1.37
N PRO A 51 -3.01 19.75 0.26
CA PRO A 51 -3.60 19.97 -1.07
C PRO A 51 -4.20 18.68 -1.67
N PRO A 52 -5.19 18.77 -2.57
CA PRO A 52 -5.87 17.60 -3.12
C PRO A 52 -4.93 16.77 -3.99
N TYR A 53 -4.88 15.46 -3.73
CA TYR A 53 -4.11 14.53 -4.54
C TYR A 53 -4.70 14.41 -5.96
N PRO A 54 -3.89 14.49 -7.03
CA PRO A 54 -4.42 14.73 -8.38
C PRO A 54 -4.82 13.46 -9.15
N ALA A 55 -4.44 12.27 -8.69
CA ALA A 55 -4.54 11.01 -9.44
C ALA A 55 -5.42 9.96 -8.74
N SER A 56 -5.73 8.88 -9.44
CA SER A 56 -6.59 7.78 -8.97
C SER A 56 -5.85 6.70 -8.19
N ILE A 57 -4.55 6.54 -8.46
CA ILE A 57 -3.63 5.63 -7.74
C ILE A 57 -2.36 6.39 -7.33
N CYS A 58 -1.61 5.82 -6.39
CA CYS A 58 -0.20 6.17 -6.19
C CYS A 58 0.69 5.16 -6.92
N SER A 59 1.77 5.61 -7.55
CA SER A 59 2.67 4.75 -8.32
C SER A 59 4.13 5.07 -8.01
N SER A 60 4.65 4.50 -6.92
CA SER A 60 5.98 4.80 -6.39
C SER A 60 7.03 3.88 -6.98
N VAL A 61 7.97 4.45 -7.73
CA VAL A 61 9.03 3.71 -8.43
C VAL A 61 10.32 3.75 -7.61
N ASN A 62 10.90 2.57 -7.37
CA ASN A 62 12.20 2.38 -6.70
C ASN A 62 12.30 3.03 -5.31
N ASN A 63 12.94 4.21 -5.21
CA ASN A 63 13.21 4.90 -3.95
C ASN A 63 12.05 5.81 -3.50
N GLU A 64 11.00 5.92 -4.30
CA GLU A 64 9.75 6.56 -3.89
C GLU A 64 9.03 5.59 -2.94
N VAL A 65 8.76 6.04 -1.71
CA VAL A 65 8.22 5.15 -0.65
C VAL A 65 6.71 4.98 -0.81
N VAL A 66 5.97 6.09 -0.80
CA VAL A 66 4.51 6.16 -0.92
C VAL A 66 4.10 7.46 -1.63
N HIS A 67 2.84 7.53 -2.05
CA HIS A 67 2.18 8.74 -2.54
C HIS A 67 2.80 9.41 -3.78
N ALA A 68 3.69 8.75 -4.52
CA ALA A 68 4.23 9.30 -5.76
C ALA A 68 3.11 9.54 -6.78
N ILE A 69 3.10 10.72 -7.38
CA ILE A 69 2.06 11.15 -8.33
C ILE A 69 2.33 10.53 -9.71
N PRO A 70 1.37 9.78 -10.30
CA PRO A 70 1.47 9.29 -11.67
C PRO A 70 1.81 10.38 -12.69
N SER A 71 2.69 10.07 -13.64
CA SER A 71 3.21 11.04 -14.60
C SER A 71 3.56 10.41 -15.94
N ARG A 72 3.24 11.12 -17.03
CA ARG A 72 3.65 10.75 -18.40
C ARG A 72 5.17 10.74 -18.59
N ARG A 73 5.91 11.42 -17.71
CA ARG A 73 7.39 11.47 -17.77
C ARG A 73 8.04 10.28 -17.07
N ARG A 74 7.33 9.61 -16.16
CA ARG A 74 7.83 8.44 -15.44
C ARG A 74 7.51 7.19 -16.27
N VAL A 75 8.46 6.80 -17.10
CA VAL A 75 8.41 5.57 -17.91
C VAL A 75 9.11 4.46 -17.15
N LEU A 76 8.41 3.34 -16.92
CA LEU A 76 8.96 2.15 -16.26
C LEU A 76 10.04 1.52 -17.13
N ARG A 77 11.11 1.06 -16.48
CA ARG A 77 12.29 0.47 -17.13
C ARG A 77 12.54 -0.93 -16.60
N GLU A 78 13.19 -1.75 -17.44
CA GLU A 78 13.72 -3.05 -17.02
C GLU A 78 14.56 -2.87 -15.74
N GLY A 79 14.29 -3.67 -14.71
CA GLY A 79 14.98 -3.61 -13.43
C GLY A 79 14.33 -2.69 -12.39
N ASP A 80 13.31 -1.91 -12.75
CA ASP A 80 12.54 -1.12 -11.77
C ASP A 80 11.63 -2.03 -10.93
N ILE A 81 11.24 -1.52 -9.76
CA ILE A 81 10.03 -1.96 -9.05
C ILE A 81 9.05 -0.79 -8.98
N VAL A 82 7.76 -1.09 -9.05
CA VAL A 82 6.69 -0.10 -8.85
C VAL A 82 5.73 -0.58 -7.78
N SER A 83 5.60 0.21 -6.70
CA SER A 83 4.51 0.08 -5.73
C SER A 83 3.30 0.80 -6.26
N ILE A 84 2.17 0.09 -6.35
CA ILE A 84 0.90 0.57 -6.86
C ILE A 84 -0.10 0.49 -5.72
N ASP A 85 -0.54 1.65 -5.26
CA ASP A 85 -1.55 1.78 -4.23
C ASP A 85 -2.88 2.20 -4.85
N CYS A 86 -3.98 1.57 -4.44
CA CYS A 86 -5.29 1.72 -5.08
C CYS A 86 -6.42 1.70 -4.05
N GLY A 87 -7.12 2.83 -3.95
CA GLY A 87 -8.36 2.95 -3.20
C GLY A 87 -9.58 3.13 -4.10
N ALA A 88 -10.71 2.51 -3.73
CA ALA A 88 -12.00 2.75 -4.38
C ALA A 88 -13.15 2.91 -3.36
N ILE A 89 -14.12 3.76 -3.71
CA ILE A 89 -15.36 3.97 -2.95
C ILE A 89 -16.52 3.29 -3.69
N VAL A 90 -17.27 2.46 -2.98
CA VAL A 90 -18.53 1.87 -3.46
C VAL A 90 -19.57 1.98 -2.34
N ASP A 91 -20.74 2.55 -2.66
CA ASP A 91 -21.84 2.77 -1.70
C ASP A 91 -21.40 3.46 -0.40
N GLY A 92 -20.48 4.43 -0.51
CA GLY A 92 -19.92 5.17 0.63
C GLY A 92 -18.89 4.40 1.46
N TRP A 93 -18.44 3.23 1.03
CA TRP A 93 -17.40 2.45 1.69
C TRP A 93 -16.10 2.43 0.89
N HIS A 94 -14.99 2.72 1.56
CA HIS A 94 -13.65 2.63 1.01
C HIS A 94 -13.14 1.19 1.06
N GLY A 95 -12.48 0.76 -0.02
CA GLY A 95 -11.53 -0.34 -0.02
C GLY A 95 -10.16 0.21 -0.37
N ASP A 96 -9.12 -0.43 0.14
CA ASP A 96 -7.74 0.01 -0.03
C ASP A 96 -6.77 -1.17 0.02
N SER A 97 -5.75 -1.13 -0.84
CA SER A 97 -4.70 -2.14 -0.93
C SER A 97 -3.62 -1.67 -1.90
N ALA A 98 -2.38 -2.05 -1.59
CA ALA A 98 -1.24 -1.85 -2.47
C ALA A 98 -0.55 -3.18 -2.85
N ILE A 99 0.15 -3.16 -3.98
CA ILE A 99 1.07 -4.23 -4.41
C ILE A 99 2.36 -3.62 -4.93
N THR A 100 3.46 -4.34 -4.80
CA THR A 100 4.71 -4.00 -5.50
C THR A 100 4.99 -5.01 -6.61
N VAL A 101 5.29 -4.51 -7.81
CA VAL A 101 5.48 -5.32 -9.01
C VAL A 101 6.87 -5.06 -9.61
N PRO A 102 7.68 -6.12 -9.83
CA PRO A 102 8.90 -6.04 -10.63
C PRO A 102 8.61 -5.68 -12.09
N VAL A 103 9.40 -4.78 -12.67
CA VAL A 103 9.35 -4.43 -14.09
C VAL A 103 10.42 -5.26 -14.82
N GLY A 104 9.99 -6.37 -15.41
CA GLY A 104 10.92 -7.33 -16.02
C GLY A 104 11.75 -8.07 -14.97
N GLU A 105 13.03 -8.29 -15.24
CA GLU A 105 13.98 -8.89 -14.31
C GLU A 105 14.59 -7.82 -13.39
N VAL A 106 14.53 -8.07 -12.08
CA VAL A 106 15.10 -7.17 -11.05
C VAL A 106 16.20 -7.88 -10.26
N ALA A 107 17.03 -7.11 -9.55
CA ALA A 107 18.14 -7.65 -8.77
C ALA A 107 17.67 -8.67 -7.70
N PRO A 108 18.43 -9.74 -7.42
CA PRO A 108 18.05 -10.75 -6.43
C PRO A 108 17.78 -10.19 -5.03
N GLU A 109 18.53 -9.18 -4.60
CA GLU A 109 18.34 -8.51 -3.30
C GLU A 109 16.99 -7.76 -3.21
N VAL A 110 16.51 -7.23 -4.35
CA VAL A 110 15.20 -6.58 -4.44
C VAL A 110 14.10 -7.63 -4.35
N LEU A 111 14.22 -8.76 -5.05
CA LEU A 111 13.28 -9.87 -4.93
C LEU A 111 13.18 -10.40 -3.48
N ASP A 112 14.32 -10.51 -2.79
CA ASP A 112 14.34 -10.93 -1.39
C ASP A 112 13.64 -9.92 -0.48
N MET A 113 13.87 -8.62 -0.67
CA MET A 113 13.17 -7.57 0.06
C MET A 113 11.66 -7.63 -0.17
N LEU A 114 11.21 -7.77 -1.43
CA LEU A 114 9.78 -7.88 -1.74
C LEU A 114 9.14 -9.11 -1.07
N ARG A 115 9.84 -10.25 -1.08
CA ARG A 115 9.39 -11.48 -0.39
C ARG A 115 9.26 -11.26 1.12
N VAL A 116 10.26 -10.65 1.76
CA VAL A 116 10.24 -10.38 3.20
C VAL A 116 9.14 -9.38 3.58
N CYS A 117 8.89 -8.37 2.74
CA CYS A 117 7.79 -7.44 2.95
C CYS A 117 6.41 -8.14 2.89
N ASP A 118 6.20 -8.99 1.88
CA ASP A 118 4.98 -9.78 1.73
C ASP A 118 4.78 -10.74 2.91
N GLU A 119 5.82 -11.47 3.31
CA GLU A 119 5.77 -12.33 4.49
C GLU A 119 5.48 -11.55 5.78
N ALA A 120 6.00 -10.32 5.92
CA ALA A 120 5.73 -9.45 7.06
C ALA A 120 4.26 -9.02 7.10
N LEU A 121 3.70 -8.63 5.95
CA LEU A 121 2.27 -8.30 5.81
C LEU A 121 1.40 -9.48 6.26
N TRP A 122 1.66 -10.68 5.75
CA TRP A 122 0.90 -11.88 6.11
C TRP A 122 1.00 -12.23 7.59
N ARG A 123 2.18 -12.04 8.20
CA ARG A 123 2.35 -12.22 9.65
C ARG A 123 1.59 -11.18 10.46
N GLY A 124 1.57 -9.92 10.02
CA GLY A 124 0.76 -8.86 10.62
C GLY A 124 -0.73 -9.19 10.56
N LEU A 125 -1.23 -9.59 9.38
CA LEU A 125 -2.61 -10.03 9.18
C LEU A 125 -2.97 -11.23 10.08
N ALA A 126 -2.08 -12.22 10.19
CA ALA A 126 -2.29 -13.38 11.06
C ALA A 126 -2.34 -13.01 12.56
N ALA A 127 -1.64 -11.94 12.97
CA ALA A 127 -1.66 -11.43 14.34
C ALA A 127 -2.92 -10.62 14.68
N ALA A 128 -3.70 -10.19 13.68
CA ALA A 128 -4.95 -9.46 13.86
C ALA A 128 -6.10 -10.37 14.35
N GLN A 129 -5.99 -10.86 15.58
CA GLN A 129 -6.92 -11.81 16.20
C GLN A 129 -7.93 -11.12 17.12
N LEU A 130 -9.18 -11.63 17.15
CA LEU A 130 -10.20 -11.15 18.09
C LEU A 130 -9.71 -11.27 19.54
N GLY A 131 -9.87 -10.19 20.30
CA GLY A 131 -9.38 -10.09 21.67
C GLY A 131 -7.91 -9.69 21.79
N GLY A 132 -7.14 -9.74 20.70
CA GLY A 132 -5.77 -9.24 20.61
C GLY A 132 -5.69 -7.71 20.71
N ARG A 133 -4.46 -7.20 20.63
CA ARG A 133 -4.15 -5.78 20.73
C ARG A 133 -3.59 -5.26 19.42
N LEU A 134 -3.87 -4.00 19.11
CA LEU A 134 -3.44 -3.34 17.87
C LEU A 134 -1.95 -3.55 17.59
N THR A 135 -1.10 -3.35 18.59
CA THR A 135 0.36 -3.48 18.40
C THR A 135 0.88 -4.91 18.34
N ASP A 136 0.01 -5.93 18.52
CA ASP A 136 0.39 -7.31 18.20
C ASP A 136 0.65 -7.46 16.70
N ILE A 137 -0.10 -6.72 15.86
CA ILE A 137 0.11 -6.59 14.41
C ILE A 137 1.48 -5.97 14.15
N SER A 138 1.72 -4.79 14.72
CA SER A 138 2.99 -4.05 14.57
C SER A 138 4.19 -4.89 14.98
N ASN A 139 4.07 -5.62 16.10
CA ASN A 139 5.14 -6.48 16.58
C ASN A 139 5.41 -7.67 15.67
N ALA A 140 4.36 -8.26 15.08
CA ALA A 140 4.51 -9.39 14.16
C ALA A 140 5.21 -8.98 12.86
N VAL A 141 4.89 -7.79 12.35
CA VAL A 141 5.56 -7.16 11.19
C VAL A 141 7.05 -6.92 11.50
N GLU A 142 7.35 -6.16 12.56
CA GLU A 142 8.73 -5.81 12.93
C GLU A 142 9.59 -7.05 13.20
N ARG A 143 9.09 -8.01 13.98
CA ARG A 143 9.85 -9.22 14.31
C ARG A 143 10.23 -10.05 13.09
N HIS A 144 9.48 -9.94 12.00
CA HIS A 144 9.84 -10.62 10.77
C HIS A 144 10.88 -9.83 9.97
N ILE A 145 10.77 -8.50 9.91
CA ILE A 145 11.65 -7.66 9.09
C ILE A 145 13.04 -7.49 9.72
N THR A 146 13.11 -7.22 11.03
CA THR A 146 14.37 -6.85 11.71
C THR A 146 15.54 -7.81 11.48
N PRO A 147 15.37 -9.16 11.51
CA PRO A 147 16.50 -10.09 11.28
C PRO A 147 17.12 -10.00 9.88
N HIS A 148 16.40 -9.44 8.89
CA HIS A 148 16.91 -9.26 7.53
C HIS A 148 17.69 -7.96 7.34
N GLY A 149 17.66 -7.06 8.34
CA GLY A 149 18.41 -5.79 8.29
C GLY A 149 17.79 -4.70 7.42
N TYR A 150 16.56 -4.89 6.93
CA TYR A 150 15.83 -3.85 6.19
C TYR A 150 15.33 -2.74 7.11
N GLY A 151 15.30 -1.51 6.58
CA GLY A 151 14.68 -0.38 7.27
C GLY A 151 13.16 -0.53 7.27
N ILE A 152 12.51 -0.24 8.40
CA ILE A 152 11.05 -0.12 8.50
C ILE A 152 10.74 1.37 8.51
N VAL A 153 10.08 1.86 7.47
CA VAL A 153 9.81 3.29 7.28
C VAL A 153 9.11 3.88 8.51
N ASP A 154 9.65 4.99 9.01
CA ASP A 154 9.10 5.66 10.18
C ASP A 154 7.92 6.58 9.81
N HIS A 155 6.99 6.77 10.75
CA HIS A 155 5.83 7.66 10.68
C HIS A 155 4.73 7.30 9.64
N TYR A 156 5.02 6.40 8.70
CA TYR A 156 4.03 5.80 7.82
C TYR A 156 3.57 4.44 8.36
N GLY A 157 2.31 4.11 8.10
CA GLY A 157 1.73 2.86 8.57
C GLY A 157 0.24 2.82 8.25
N GLY A 158 -0.37 1.68 8.58
CA GLY A 158 -1.77 1.44 8.31
C GLY A 158 -2.72 2.29 9.14
N HIS A 159 -4.00 2.12 8.89
CA HIS A 159 -5.03 2.96 9.47
C HIS A 159 -6.34 2.20 9.60
N GLY A 160 -7.26 2.72 10.41
CA GLY A 160 -8.67 2.35 10.30
C GLY A 160 -9.21 2.75 8.94
N ILE A 161 -10.14 1.96 8.40
CA ILE A 161 -10.78 2.22 7.11
C ILE A 161 -12.24 1.82 7.15
N GLY A 162 -13.10 2.55 6.44
CA GLY A 162 -14.53 2.29 6.42
C GLY A 162 -15.29 3.26 5.54
N THR A 163 -16.03 4.18 6.16
CA THR A 163 -16.78 5.24 5.46
C THR A 163 -15.90 6.45 5.10
N GLU A 164 -14.66 6.45 5.56
CA GLU A 164 -13.62 7.40 5.18
C GLU A 164 -12.34 6.64 4.83
N MET A 165 -11.48 7.28 4.03
CA MET A 165 -10.22 6.71 3.56
C MET A 165 -9.28 6.37 4.74
N HIS A 166 -9.03 7.36 5.60
CA HIS A 166 -8.21 7.20 6.80
C HIS A 166 -9.05 7.48 8.04
N GLN A 167 -9.16 6.48 8.92
CA GLN A 167 -9.83 6.54 10.22
C GLN A 167 -8.85 6.07 11.32
N PRO A 168 -9.05 6.44 12.59
CA PRO A 168 -8.31 5.81 13.68
C PRO A 168 -8.64 4.31 13.79
N PRO A 169 -7.72 3.48 14.31
CA PRO A 169 -6.40 3.84 14.83
C PRO A 169 -5.31 3.83 13.75
N HIS A 170 -4.21 4.53 14.01
CA HIS A 170 -2.96 4.38 13.24
C HIS A 170 -2.27 3.06 13.62
N VAL A 171 -1.84 2.28 12.62
CA VAL A 171 -1.23 0.96 12.74
C VAL A 171 0.23 1.06 12.33
N LEU A 172 1.12 1.27 13.30
CA LEU A 172 2.55 1.29 13.01
C LEU A 172 3.05 -0.08 12.54
N ASN A 173 4.10 -0.09 11.73
CA ASN A 173 4.79 -1.30 11.27
C ASN A 173 5.85 -1.80 12.26
N TYR A 174 5.92 -1.18 13.44
CA TYR A 174 6.85 -1.50 14.52
C TYR A 174 6.24 -1.24 15.89
N GLY A 175 6.74 -1.93 16.91
CA GLY A 175 6.36 -1.70 18.29
C GLY A 175 6.29 -2.94 19.18
N ARG A 176 6.18 -2.68 20.48
CA ARG A 176 6.00 -3.73 21.49
C ARG A 176 4.56 -4.28 21.45
N PRO A 177 4.36 -5.59 21.60
CA PRO A 177 3.03 -6.21 21.57
C PRO A 177 2.21 -5.85 22.82
N GLY A 178 0.91 -6.16 22.79
CA GLY A 178 0.01 -6.07 23.94
C GLY A 178 -0.51 -4.67 24.25
N ARG A 179 -0.40 -3.70 23.33
CA ARG A 179 -0.79 -2.29 23.54
C ARG A 179 -1.82 -1.80 22.54
N GLY A 180 -2.45 -0.68 22.88
CA GLY A 180 -3.43 -0.01 22.01
C GLY A 180 -4.82 -0.65 22.04
N LEU A 181 -5.60 -0.32 21.00
CA LEU A 181 -6.99 -0.75 20.83
C LEU A 181 -7.11 -2.28 20.95
N LYS A 182 -8.15 -2.76 21.65
CA LYS A 182 -8.51 -4.17 21.63
C LYS A 182 -9.22 -4.48 20.32
N LEU A 183 -8.76 -5.49 19.59
CA LEU A 183 -9.38 -5.94 18.36
C LEU A 183 -10.69 -6.65 18.67
N VAL A 184 -11.77 -6.14 18.11
CA VAL A 184 -13.14 -6.64 18.29
C VAL A 184 -13.80 -6.74 16.92
N GLU A 185 -14.89 -7.49 16.84
CA GLU A 185 -15.68 -7.59 15.61
C GLU A 185 -16.13 -6.21 15.12
N GLY A 186 -16.06 -6.00 13.80
CA GLY A 186 -16.44 -4.75 13.15
C GLY A 186 -15.30 -3.73 12.98
N VAL A 187 -14.13 -3.94 13.61
CA VAL A 187 -12.93 -3.13 13.32
C VAL A 187 -12.39 -3.51 11.94
N ALA A 188 -12.14 -2.52 11.10
CA ALA A 188 -11.51 -2.65 9.79
C ALA A 188 -10.23 -1.82 9.75
N LEU A 189 -9.13 -2.43 9.33
CA LEU A 189 -7.79 -1.84 9.30
C LEU A 189 -7.13 -2.11 7.95
N ALA A 190 -6.40 -1.13 7.44
CA ALA A 190 -5.31 -1.32 6.50
C ALA A 190 -4.03 -1.69 7.29
N ILE A 191 -3.26 -2.64 6.77
CA ILE A 191 -1.95 -3.05 7.29
C ILE A 191 -1.01 -2.99 6.08
N GLU A 192 0.02 -2.17 6.16
CA GLU A 192 0.80 -1.72 5.00
C GLU A 192 2.28 -1.55 5.40
N PRO A 193 3.03 -2.65 5.55
CA PRO A 193 4.46 -2.56 5.80
C PRO A 193 5.17 -1.89 4.63
N MET A 194 5.98 -0.90 4.96
CA MET A 194 6.88 -0.22 4.03
C MET A 194 8.30 -0.45 4.51
N ILE A 195 9.12 -1.08 3.67
CA ILE A 195 10.50 -1.40 4.01
C ILE A 195 11.48 -0.89 2.96
N THR A 196 12.72 -0.68 3.37
CA THR A 196 13.80 -0.21 2.51
C THR A 196 15.02 -1.14 2.60
N LEU A 197 15.84 -1.17 1.54
CA LEU A 197 17.15 -1.84 1.59
C LEU A 197 18.14 -1.15 2.54
N GLY A 198 17.84 0.07 3.01
CA GLY A 198 18.76 0.93 3.75
C GLY A 198 18.11 1.59 4.97
N SER A 199 18.29 2.91 5.09
CA SER A 199 17.73 3.67 6.21
C SER A 199 16.19 3.70 6.17
N PRO A 200 15.50 3.72 7.33
CA PRO A 200 14.06 4.00 7.40
C PRO A 200 13.70 5.48 7.17
N ASP A 201 14.71 6.37 7.13
CA ASP A 201 14.49 7.81 7.01
C ASP A 201 13.85 8.20 5.68
N THR A 202 12.94 9.17 5.73
CA THR A 202 12.24 9.67 4.54
C THR A 202 12.37 11.19 4.41
N VAL A 203 12.19 11.66 3.18
CA VAL A 203 12.09 13.08 2.83
C VAL A 203 10.89 13.25 1.90
N ILE A 204 10.11 14.30 2.12
CA ILE A 204 8.99 14.66 1.26
C ILE A 204 9.54 15.37 0.02
N LEU A 205 9.17 14.86 -1.16
CA LEU A 205 9.53 15.46 -2.45
C LEU A 205 8.69 16.72 -2.71
N SER A 206 9.16 17.57 -3.63
CA SER A 206 8.59 18.90 -3.88
C SER A 206 7.46 18.94 -4.92
N ASP A 207 7.03 17.79 -5.42
CA ASP A 207 6.11 17.63 -6.54
C ASP A 207 4.62 17.87 -6.20
#